data_AF-A0A3Q9KAD7-F1
#
_entry.id   AF-A0A3Q9KAD7-F1
#
_cell.length_a   1.000
_cell.length_b   1.000
_cell.length_c   1.000
_cell.angle_alpha   90.00
_cell.angle_beta   90.00
_cell.angle_gamma   90.00
#
_symmetry.space_group_name_H-M   'P 1'
#
loop_
_entity.id
_entity.type
_entity.pdbx_description
1 polymer ?
#
loop_
_entity_poly.entity_id
_entity_poly.type
_entity_poly.pdbx_seq_one_letter_code
_entity_poly.pdbx_strand_id
1 'polypeptide(L)'
;MLRDGTPTGQQRRFVITHGTVGEVVANSTSLGATYECRSDGKLVSVTRQDGHPALRLDTKVVRSVPAGRCSALGEHTLEEGGAGTLTWAAAGRTATLHRVAPADGTVPAGFVGTWRRPNDDGYGSQQLTVEQAPAGSTVLSTVVVGRAGRCTAHADLYAAEGGKLTVGPSVVDRAAPGCTPSSTSVLSLAADGTLHREFLGDDKQPRGYSRVK
;
A
#
# COMPACT_ATOMS: atom_id res chain seq x y z
N MET A 1 -9.59 9.29 2.37
CA MET A 1 -8.95 10.33 3.20
C MET A 1 -9.37 11.70 2.69
N LEU A 2 -9.53 12.68 3.59
CA LEU A 2 -9.87 14.06 3.28
C LEU A 2 -8.69 14.98 3.62
N ARG A 3 -8.54 16.06 2.85
CA ARG A 3 -7.68 17.19 3.17
C ARG A 3 -8.53 18.44 3.09
N ASP A 4 -8.65 19.17 4.20
CA ASP A 4 -9.45 20.38 4.28
C ASP A 4 -10.90 20.13 3.75
N GLY A 5 -11.46 18.96 4.10
CA GLY A 5 -12.80 18.51 3.67
C GLY A 5 -12.88 17.87 2.28
N THR A 6 -11.82 17.92 1.48
CA THR A 6 -11.83 17.42 0.08
C THR A 6 -11.24 16.01 -0.02
N PRO A 7 -11.90 15.05 -0.71
CA PRO A 7 -11.34 13.73 -0.97
C PRO A 7 -10.02 13.78 -1.74
N THR A 8 -9.02 13.06 -1.26
CA THR A 8 -7.68 13.05 -1.86
C THR A 8 -7.38 11.81 -2.71
N GLY A 9 -8.28 10.82 -2.71
CA GLY A 9 -8.02 9.49 -3.26
C GLY A 9 -6.98 8.67 -2.48
N GLN A 10 -6.42 9.23 -1.40
CA GLN A 10 -5.42 8.57 -0.58
C GLN A 10 -6.07 7.61 0.41
N GLN A 11 -5.38 6.50 0.64
CA GLN A 11 -5.76 5.49 1.61
C GLN A 11 -4.78 5.53 2.78
N ARG A 12 -5.29 5.23 3.98
CA ARG A 12 -4.46 5.17 5.18
C ARG A 12 -4.84 3.96 6.01
N ARG A 13 -3.83 3.19 6.40
CA ARG A 13 -3.94 2.00 7.24
C ARG A 13 -3.13 2.19 8.50
N PHE A 14 -3.67 1.75 9.62
CA PHE A 14 -2.96 1.67 10.89
C PHE A 14 -2.97 0.23 11.38
N VAL A 15 -1.84 -0.20 11.93
CA VAL A 15 -1.76 -1.34 12.84
C VAL A 15 -1.47 -0.75 14.22
N ILE A 16 -2.38 -0.95 15.16
CA ILE A 16 -2.28 -0.41 16.51
C ILE A 16 -2.12 -1.58 17.47
N THR A 17 -1.11 -1.50 18.32
CA THR A 17 -0.81 -2.50 19.35
C THR A 17 -0.97 -1.91 20.75
N HIS A 18 -1.16 -2.77 21.74
CA HIS A 18 -1.12 -2.32 23.13
C HIS A 18 0.29 -1.86 23.50
N GLY A 19 0.39 -0.85 24.35
CA GLY A 19 1.66 -0.29 24.82
C GLY A 19 1.46 0.90 25.75
N THR A 20 2.55 1.54 26.12
CA THR A 20 2.59 2.64 27.08
C THR A 20 3.13 3.93 26.45
N VAL A 21 2.89 5.05 27.13
CA VAL A 21 3.42 6.35 26.69
C VAL A 21 4.95 6.28 26.59
N GLY A 22 5.49 6.71 25.45
CA GLY A 22 6.91 6.63 25.14
C GLY A 22 7.27 5.55 24.12
N GLU A 23 6.42 4.53 23.95
CA GLU A 23 6.65 3.38 23.06
C GLU A 23 6.03 3.58 21.66
N VAL A 24 6.55 2.87 20.67
CA VAL A 24 5.90 2.77 19.35
C VAL A 24 4.71 1.83 19.48
N VAL A 25 3.50 2.37 19.34
CA VAL A 25 2.24 1.62 19.49
C VAL A 25 1.43 1.57 18.20
N ALA A 26 1.88 2.28 17.16
CA ALA A 26 1.18 2.33 15.90
C ALA A 26 2.17 2.31 14.74
N ASN A 27 1.92 1.48 13.74
CA ASN A 27 2.54 1.62 12.42
C ASN A 27 1.48 2.08 11.44
N SER A 28 1.76 3.12 10.66
CA SER A 28 0.83 3.66 9.68
C SER A 28 1.40 3.56 8.28
N THR A 29 0.55 3.19 7.32
CA THR A 29 0.88 3.22 5.89
C THR A 29 -0.08 4.17 5.18
N SER A 30 0.46 5.21 4.53
CA SER A 30 -0.29 6.12 3.67
C SER A 30 0.00 5.77 2.23
N LEU A 31 -1.04 5.56 1.44
CA LEU A 31 -0.94 5.15 0.04
C LEU A 31 -1.63 6.18 -0.84
N GLY A 32 -0.90 6.69 -1.84
CA GLY A 32 -1.45 7.47 -2.95
C GLY A 32 -1.26 6.74 -4.27
N ALA A 33 -1.62 7.38 -5.38
CA ALA A 33 -1.49 6.82 -6.72
C ALA A 33 -0.03 6.43 -7.06
N THR A 34 0.94 7.23 -6.63
CA THR A 34 2.35 7.09 -7.02
C THR A 34 3.31 7.00 -5.84
N TYR A 35 2.79 6.87 -4.61
CA TYR A 35 3.64 6.81 -3.43
C TYR A 35 3.06 5.92 -2.32
N GLU A 36 3.97 5.39 -1.50
CA GLU A 36 3.69 4.76 -0.21
C GLU A 36 4.59 5.39 0.86
N CYS A 37 4.00 5.81 1.98
CA CYS A 37 4.72 6.29 3.15
C CYS A 37 4.42 5.39 4.35
N ARG A 38 5.44 4.82 4.97
CA ARG A 38 5.31 4.14 6.26
C ARG A 38 5.89 4.98 7.37
N SER A 39 5.17 5.04 8.48
CA SER A 39 5.59 5.76 9.66
C SER A 39 5.32 4.97 10.92
N ASP A 40 6.24 5.08 11.87
CA ASP A 40 6.03 4.66 13.25
C ASP A 40 5.39 5.79 14.03
N GLY A 41 4.47 5.44 14.93
CA GLY A 41 3.74 6.33 15.81
C GLY A 41 4.06 5.99 17.25
N LYS A 42 4.85 6.85 17.89
CA LYS A 42 5.17 6.78 19.31
C LYS A 42 4.04 7.39 20.13
N LEU A 43 3.54 6.68 21.12
CA LEU A 43 2.47 7.18 21.99
C LEU A 43 2.99 8.33 22.85
N VAL A 44 2.34 9.48 22.77
CA VAL A 44 2.67 10.68 23.55
C VAL A 44 1.63 10.90 24.65
N SER A 45 0.37 10.62 24.37
CA SER A 45 -0.74 10.76 25.31
C SER A 45 -1.92 9.89 24.90
N VAL A 46 -2.78 9.53 25.86
CA VAL A 46 -4.08 8.86 25.63
C VAL A 46 -5.27 9.82 25.76
N THR A 47 -4.99 11.10 25.91
CA THR A 47 -5.99 12.18 25.89
C THR A 47 -5.55 13.31 24.97
N ARG A 48 -6.54 14.02 24.43
CA ARG A 48 -6.40 15.34 23.80
C ARG A 48 -5.98 16.41 24.82
N GLN A 49 -5.66 17.59 24.29
CA GLN A 49 -5.42 18.79 25.12
C GLN A 49 -6.66 19.21 25.92
N ASP A 50 -7.87 18.95 25.40
CA ASP A 50 -9.15 19.23 26.07
C ASP A 50 -9.60 18.12 27.05
N GLY A 51 -8.80 17.06 27.21
CA GLY A 51 -9.07 15.96 28.14
C GLY A 51 -9.91 14.81 27.56
N HIS A 52 -10.41 14.91 26.32
CA HIS A 52 -11.14 13.81 25.70
C HIS A 52 -10.22 12.62 25.35
N PRO A 53 -10.68 11.35 25.44
CA PRO A 53 -9.89 10.18 25.07
C PRO A 53 -9.41 10.22 23.62
N ALA A 54 -8.11 10.10 23.40
CA ALA A 54 -7.50 10.04 22.07
C ALA A 54 -6.05 9.56 22.13
N LEU A 55 -5.63 8.72 21.19
CA LEU A 55 -4.22 8.42 21.02
C LEU A 55 -3.53 9.57 20.29
N ARG A 56 -2.61 10.26 20.98
CA ARG A 56 -1.71 11.23 20.37
C ARG A 56 -0.39 10.55 20.04
N LEU A 57 -0.01 10.58 18.78
CA LEU A 57 1.13 9.87 18.25
C LEU A 57 2.14 10.85 17.65
N ASP A 58 3.36 10.85 18.15
CA ASP A 58 4.48 11.48 17.46
C ASP A 58 4.96 10.54 16.36
N THR A 59 5.01 11.02 15.11
CA THR A 59 5.23 10.14 13.96
C THR A 59 6.54 10.39 13.24
N LYS A 60 7.22 9.30 12.92
CA LYS A 60 8.47 9.30 12.15
C LYS A 60 8.30 8.47 10.89
N VAL A 61 8.60 9.04 9.73
CA VAL A 61 8.65 8.28 8.47
C VAL A 61 9.82 7.30 8.54
N VAL A 62 9.52 6.01 8.36
CA VAL A 62 10.51 4.92 8.35
C VAL A 62 10.72 4.34 6.96
N ARG A 63 9.75 4.51 6.04
CA ARG A 63 9.89 4.13 4.63
C ARG A 63 9.18 5.12 3.73
N SER A 64 9.78 5.40 2.58
CA SER A 64 9.23 6.22 1.52
C SER A 64 9.44 5.50 0.19
N VAL A 65 8.37 5.27 -0.55
CA VAL A 65 8.43 4.81 -1.94
C VAL A 65 7.68 5.83 -2.79
N PRO A 66 8.33 6.48 -3.78
CA PRO A 66 9.78 6.50 -4.01
C PRO A 66 10.53 7.11 -2.82
N ALA A 67 11.84 6.84 -2.74
CA ALA A 67 12.69 7.36 -1.67
C ALA A 67 12.66 8.89 -1.63
N GLY A 68 12.64 9.47 -0.42
CA GLY A 68 12.64 10.93 -0.22
C GLY A 68 11.32 11.65 -0.51
N ARG A 69 10.27 10.95 -0.95
CA ARG A 69 8.96 11.56 -1.26
C ARG A 69 8.17 11.94 -0.01
N CYS A 70 8.29 11.16 1.05
CA CYS A 70 7.48 11.30 2.25
C CYS A 70 8.15 12.22 3.29
N SER A 71 7.34 13.10 3.90
CA SER A 71 7.73 13.89 5.06
C SER A 71 6.83 13.56 6.25
N ALA A 72 7.37 13.67 7.46
CA ALA A 72 6.58 13.52 8.67
C ALA A 72 5.52 14.63 8.73
N LEU A 73 4.28 14.25 9.06
CA LEU A 73 3.16 15.19 9.19
C LEU A 73 3.07 15.78 10.61
N GLY A 74 4.03 15.42 11.48
CA GLY A 74 4.02 15.77 12.90
C GLY A 74 3.12 14.84 13.71
N GLU A 75 2.47 15.42 14.71
CA GLU A 75 1.60 14.68 15.62
C GLU A 75 0.32 14.25 14.91
N HIS A 76 -0.07 12.99 15.13
CA HIS A 76 -1.34 12.45 14.70
C HIS A 76 -2.24 12.23 15.92
N THR A 77 -3.53 12.38 15.71
CA THR A 77 -4.55 11.99 16.70
C THR A 77 -5.42 10.88 16.13
N LEU A 78 -5.72 9.87 16.96
CA LEU A 78 -6.72 8.83 16.71
C LEU A 78 -7.76 8.87 17.84
N GLU A 79 -9.01 9.08 17.47
CA GLU A 79 -10.14 9.11 18.39
C GLU A 79 -11.12 8.01 18.07
N GLU A 80 -11.78 7.50 19.09
CA GLU A 80 -12.91 6.60 18.89
C GLU A 80 -14.04 7.35 18.20
N GLY A 81 -14.50 6.80 17.07
CA GLY A 81 -15.69 7.26 16.37
C GLY A 81 -16.91 6.40 16.72
N GLY A 82 -18.04 6.70 16.09
CA GLY A 82 -19.22 5.83 16.18
C GLY A 82 -18.99 4.47 15.50
N ALA A 83 -19.76 3.47 15.92
CA ALA A 83 -19.84 2.15 15.27
C ALA A 83 -18.47 1.42 15.10
N GLY A 84 -17.58 1.56 16.09
CA GLY A 84 -16.29 0.85 16.10
C GLY A 84 -15.26 1.41 15.09
N THR A 85 -15.46 2.65 14.63
CA THR A 85 -14.51 3.36 13.75
C THR A 85 -13.49 4.15 14.57
N LEU A 86 -12.40 4.58 13.91
CA LEU A 86 -11.51 5.60 14.47
C LEU A 86 -11.52 6.84 13.57
N THR A 87 -11.55 8.02 14.18
CA THR A 87 -11.29 9.27 13.48
C THR A 87 -9.80 9.57 13.58
N TRP A 88 -9.13 9.63 12.44
CA TRP A 88 -7.74 10.08 12.35
C TRP A 88 -7.68 11.54 11.93
N ALA A 89 -6.77 12.30 12.55
CA ALA A 89 -6.43 13.66 12.17
C ALA A 89 -4.92 13.92 12.23
N ALA A 90 -4.39 14.66 11.25
CA ALA A 90 -3.05 15.24 11.29
C ALA A 90 -2.90 16.36 10.25
N ALA A 91 -2.32 17.51 10.64
CA ALA A 91 -1.94 18.61 9.74
C ALA A 91 -3.02 18.94 8.68
N GLY A 92 -4.25 19.21 9.11
CA GLY A 92 -5.40 19.56 8.25
C GLY A 92 -6.03 18.38 7.49
N ARG A 93 -5.53 17.16 7.67
CA ARG A 93 -6.05 15.94 7.03
C ARG A 93 -6.84 15.13 8.02
N THR A 94 -7.92 14.50 7.54
CA THR A 94 -8.76 13.63 8.34
C THR A 94 -9.15 12.36 7.59
N ALA A 95 -9.45 11.30 8.32
CA ALA A 95 -10.05 10.09 7.76
C ALA A 95 -10.85 9.35 8.82
N THR A 96 -11.97 8.77 8.42
CA THR A 96 -12.62 7.70 9.17
C THR A 96 -11.95 6.39 8.81
N LEU A 97 -11.46 5.69 9.82
CA LEU A 97 -10.81 4.39 9.71
C LEU A 97 -11.80 3.32 10.14
N HIS A 98 -11.87 2.27 9.33
CA HIS A 98 -12.67 1.08 9.62
C HIS A 98 -11.74 -0.05 10.06
N ARG A 99 -12.20 -0.85 11.01
CA ARG A 99 -11.48 -2.06 11.41
C ARG A 99 -11.56 -3.10 10.29
N VAL A 100 -10.43 -3.68 9.94
CA VAL A 100 -10.30 -4.79 8.99
C VAL A 100 -9.87 -6.05 9.75
N ALA A 101 -10.37 -7.22 9.36
CA ALA A 101 -9.99 -8.45 10.03
C ALA A 101 -8.52 -8.81 9.71
N PRO A 102 -7.80 -9.52 10.61
CA PRO A 102 -6.43 -9.94 10.32
C PRO A 102 -6.29 -10.81 9.07
N ALA A 103 -7.29 -11.66 8.77
CA ALA A 103 -7.31 -12.50 7.57
C ALA A 103 -7.41 -11.69 6.27
N ASP A 104 -8.15 -10.57 6.29
CA ASP A 104 -8.28 -9.60 5.19
C ASP A 104 -6.96 -8.82 4.95
N GLY A 105 -5.94 -9.08 5.78
CA GLY A 105 -4.59 -8.59 5.57
C GLY A 105 -3.71 -9.55 4.77
N THR A 106 -4.20 -10.73 4.37
CA THR A 106 -3.39 -11.77 3.71
C THR A 106 -3.84 -12.07 2.29
N VAL A 107 -2.89 -12.44 1.42
CA VAL A 107 -3.17 -12.76 0.03
C VAL A 107 -4.08 -14.00 -0.09
N PRO A 108 -5.22 -13.94 -0.81
CA PRO A 108 -6.01 -15.13 -1.07
C PRO A 108 -5.27 -16.10 -1.99
N ALA A 109 -5.41 -17.41 -1.73
CA ALA A 109 -4.69 -18.47 -2.46
C ALA A 109 -4.84 -18.40 -3.99
N GLY A 110 -5.99 -17.92 -4.48
CA GLY A 110 -6.25 -17.74 -5.91
C GLY A 110 -5.31 -16.75 -6.59
N PHE A 111 -4.65 -15.83 -5.88
CA PHE A 111 -3.67 -14.91 -6.45
C PHE A 111 -2.25 -15.49 -6.47
N VAL A 112 -1.93 -16.37 -5.53
CA VAL A 112 -0.57 -16.89 -5.32
C VAL A 112 -0.10 -17.66 -6.54
N GLY A 113 1.16 -17.43 -6.93
CA GLY A 113 1.82 -18.09 -8.05
C GLY A 113 2.40 -17.12 -9.07
N THR A 114 2.75 -17.67 -10.23
CA THR A 114 3.40 -16.92 -11.31
C THR A 114 2.42 -16.63 -12.44
N TRP A 115 2.47 -15.40 -12.92
CA TRP A 115 1.61 -14.85 -13.95
C TRP A 115 2.46 -14.20 -15.03
N ARG A 116 2.10 -14.35 -16.30
CA ARG A 116 2.92 -13.88 -17.42
C ARG A 116 2.07 -13.23 -18.50
N ARG A 117 2.64 -12.23 -19.16
CA ARG A 117 2.13 -11.64 -20.39
C ARG A 117 3.28 -11.33 -21.36
N PRO A 118 3.02 -11.30 -22.68
CA PRO A 118 3.97 -10.71 -23.62
C PRO A 118 4.12 -9.20 -23.36
N ASN A 119 5.25 -8.63 -23.75
CA ASN A 119 5.39 -7.18 -23.80
C ASN A 119 4.55 -6.60 -24.96
N ASP A 120 4.23 -5.31 -24.89
CA ASP A 120 3.35 -4.64 -25.87
C ASP A 120 4.00 -4.54 -27.26
N ASP A 121 5.33 -4.51 -27.32
CA ASP A 121 6.12 -4.53 -28.56
C ASP A 121 6.28 -5.94 -29.16
N GLY A 122 5.69 -6.96 -28.52
CA GLY A 122 5.81 -8.37 -28.93
C GLY A 122 7.17 -9.00 -28.65
N TYR A 123 8.13 -8.29 -28.02
CA TYR A 123 9.46 -8.82 -27.76
C TYR A 123 9.70 -9.03 -26.25
N GLY A 124 9.87 -10.29 -25.86
CA GLY A 124 10.08 -10.67 -24.47
C GLY A 124 8.76 -10.73 -23.68
N SER A 125 8.85 -10.60 -22.36
CA SER A 125 7.70 -10.81 -21.49
C SER A 125 7.83 -10.08 -20.16
N GLN A 126 6.68 -9.82 -19.56
CA GLN A 126 6.56 -9.46 -18.16
C GLN A 126 6.01 -10.65 -17.36
N GLN A 127 6.70 -10.99 -16.29
CA GLN A 127 6.30 -12.00 -15.31
C GLN A 127 6.07 -11.35 -13.95
N LEU A 128 4.96 -11.69 -13.32
CA LEU A 128 4.64 -11.36 -11.94
C LEU A 128 4.67 -12.64 -11.11
N THR A 129 5.29 -12.59 -9.94
CA THR A 129 5.16 -13.63 -8.91
C THR A 129 4.46 -13.01 -7.71
N VAL A 130 3.33 -13.59 -7.32
CA VAL A 130 2.57 -13.19 -6.15
C VAL A 130 2.77 -14.23 -5.06
N GLU A 131 3.20 -13.80 -3.89
CA GLU A 131 3.50 -14.66 -2.75
C GLU A 131 2.50 -14.48 -1.62
N GLN A 132 2.43 -15.47 -0.73
CA GLN A 132 1.66 -15.35 0.49
C GLN A 132 2.36 -14.35 1.43
N ALA A 133 1.76 -13.19 1.64
CA ALA A 133 2.31 -12.16 2.51
C ALA A 133 1.21 -11.43 3.30
N PRO A 134 1.51 -10.94 4.52
CA PRO A 134 0.65 -10.00 5.21
C PRO A 134 0.80 -8.58 4.65
N ALA A 135 -0.20 -7.74 4.87
CA ALA A 135 -0.18 -6.35 4.49
C ALA A 135 0.95 -5.59 5.21
N GLY A 136 1.79 -4.89 4.45
CA GLY A 136 3.02 -4.24 4.86
C GLY A 136 4.29 -4.98 4.41
N SER A 137 4.17 -6.19 3.85
CA SER A 137 5.30 -6.98 3.36
C SER A 137 5.37 -7.00 1.83
N THR A 138 6.56 -7.27 1.28
CA THR A 138 6.72 -7.57 -0.16
C THR A 138 5.80 -8.72 -0.55
N VAL A 139 5.03 -8.52 -1.61
CA VAL A 139 4.03 -9.50 -2.07
C VAL A 139 4.14 -9.80 -3.56
N LEU A 140 4.62 -8.82 -4.33
CA LEU A 140 4.66 -8.87 -5.76
C LEU A 140 6.10 -8.68 -6.23
N SER A 141 6.66 -9.70 -6.86
CA SER A 141 7.91 -9.61 -7.60
C SER A 141 7.59 -9.50 -9.10
N THR A 142 8.28 -8.60 -9.80
CA THR A 142 8.12 -8.35 -11.22
C THR A 142 9.45 -8.58 -11.93
N VAL A 143 9.39 -9.32 -13.02
CA VAL A 143 10.51 -9.52 -13.95
C VAL A 143 10.05 -9.06 -15.31
N VAL A 144 10.79 -8.15 -15.93
CA VAL A 144 10.56 -7.74 -17.32
C VAL A 144 11.80 -8.12 -18.12
N VAL A 145 11.62 -8.88 -19.20
CA VAL A 145 12.66 -9.17 -20.17
C VAL A 145 12.25 -8.53 -21.48
N GLY A 146 13.11 -7.68 -22.03
CA GLY A 146 12.90 -7.02 -23.32
C GLY A 146 14.21 -6.83 -24.07
N ARG A 147 14.18 -6.08 -25.17
CA ARG A 147 15.37 -5.84 -26.02
C ARG A 147 16.51 -5.15 -25.28
N ALA A 148 16.16 -4.26 -24.36
CA ALA A 148 17.10 -3.51 -23.54
C ALA A 148 17.66 -4.32 -22.35
N GLY A 149 17.27 -5.60 -22.21
CA GLY A 149 17.74 -6.49 -21.16
C GLY A 149 16.65 -6.86 -20.15
N ARG A 150 17.09 -7.25 -18.95
CA ARG A 150 16.24 -7.75 -17.87
C ARG A 150 16.16 -6.74 -16.73
N CYS A 151 14.94 -6.33 -16.39
CA CYS A 151 14.63 -5.53 -15.21
C CYS A 151 13.92 -6.38 -14.15
N THR A 152 14.20 -6.10 -12.88
CA THR A 152 13.46 -6.67 -11.76
C THR A 152 12.99 -5.57 -10.81
N ALA A 153 11.81 -5.76 -10.24
CA ALA A 153 11.20 -4.84 -9.29
C ALA A 153 10.32 -5.60 -8.30
N HIS A 154 10.04 -5.02 -7.14
CA HIS A 154 9.11 -5.56 -6.16
C HIS A 154 8.10 -4.51 -5.70
N ALA A 155 6.98 -4.95 -5.13
CA ALA A 155 5.99 -4.09 -4.48
C ALA A 155 5.41 -4.78 -3.25
N ASP A 156 5.02 -3.96 -2.28
CA ASP A 156 4.49 -4.41 -1.01
C ASP A 156 2.96 -4.46 -1.04
N LEU A 157 2.38 -5.39 -0.27
CA LEU A 157 0.94 -5.48 -0.08
C LEU A 157 0.48 -4.33 0.80
N TYR A 158 -0.50 -3.57 0.32
CA TYR A 158 -1.19 -2.59 1.16
C TYR A 158 -2.40 -3.20 1.85
N ALA A 159 -3.24 -3.91 1.10
CA ALA A 159 -4.47 -4.54 1.60
C ALA A 159 -4.94 -5.67 0.67
N ALA A 160 -5.66 -6.64 1.24
CA ALA A 160 -6.30 -7.75 0.53
C ALA A 160 -7.80 -7.79 0.86
N GLU A 161 -8.60 -6.98 0.18
CA GLU A 161 -9.98 -6.71 0.57
C GLU A 161 -10.94 -6.86 -0.62
N GLY A 162 -12.14 -7.39 -0.37
CA GLY A 162 -13.19 -7.48 -1.40
C GLY A 162 -12.77 -8.30 -2.64
N GLY A 163 -11.93 -9.32 -2.45
CA GLY A 163 -11.42 -10.16 -3.54
C GLY A 163 -10.38 -9.45 -4.44
N LYS A 164 -9.76 -8.37 -3.96
CA LYS A 164 -8.73 -7.60 -4.67
C LYS A 164 -7.48 -7.44 -3.81
N LEU A 165 -6.33 -7.28 -4.46
CA LEU A 165 -5.07 -6.91 -3.79
C LEU A 165 -4.68 -5.50 -4.18
N THR A 166 -4.60 -4.59 -3.21
CA THR A 166 -3.98 -3.28 -3.43
C THR A 166 -2.50 -3.41 -3.10
N VAL A 167 -1.64 -3.10 -4.07
CA VAL A 167 -0.18 -3.13 -3.92
C VAL A 167 0.39 -1.74 -4.13
N GLY A 168 1.40 -1.38 -3.35
CA GLY A 168 2.09 -0.10 -3.46
C GLY A 168 2.81 0.09 -4.80
N PRO A 169 3.40 1.29 -5.02
CA PRO A 169 4.27 1.50 -6.16
C PRO A 169 5.46 0.55 -6.10
N SER A 170 5.97 0.14 -7.26
CA SER A 170 7.07 -0.80 -7.30
C SER A 170 8.42 -0.13 -7.06
N VAL A 171 9.33 -0.79 -6.37
CA VAL A 171 10.74 -0.43 -6.25
C VAL A 171 11.53 -1.24 -7.27
N VAL A 172 12.36 -0.57 -8.09
CA VAL A 172 13.22 -1.24 -9.07
C VAL A 172 14.48 -1.75 -8.38
N ASP A 173 14.68 -3.07 -8.40
CA ASP A 173 15.85 -3.73 -7.81
C ASP A 173 17.02 -3.80 -8.79
N ARG A 174 16.71 -4.08 -10.05
CA ARG A 174 17.69 -4.12 -11.15
C ARG A 174 17.14 -3.32 -12.31
N ALA A 175 17.77 -2.20 -12.59
CA ALA A 175 17.39 -1.35 -13.71
C ALA A 175 17.82 -1.93 -15.07
N ALA A 176 17.06 -1.59 -16.10
CA ALA A 176 17.41 -1.69 -17.50
C ALA A 176 16.83 -0.46 -18.23
N PRO A 177 17.33 -0.07 -19.42
CA PRO A 177 16.77 1.06 -20.16
C PRO A 177 15.25 0.92 -20.35
N GLY A 178 14.50 1.98 -20.03
CA GLY A 178 13.04 1.99 -20.07
C GLY A 178 12.34 1.35 -18.87
N CYS A 179 13.09 0.81 -17.88
CA CYS A 179 12.48 0.28 -16.67
C CYS A 179 12.16 1.39 -15.68
N THR A 180 10.87 1.64 -15.47
CA THR A 180 10.37 2.66 -14.53
C THR A 180 9.51 2.00 -13.45
N PRO A 181 9.53 2.54 -12.22
CA PRO A 181 8.55 2.18 -11.19
C PRO A 181 7.11 2.22 -11.71
N SER A 182 6.35 1.18 -11.40
CA SER A 182 4.90 1.20 -11.53
C SER A 182 4.29 2.02 -10.41
N SER A 183 3.19 2.71 -10.71
CA SER A 183 2.28 3.30 -9.73
C SER A 183 1.63 2.21 -8.86
N THR A 184 1.00 2.65 -7.77
CA THR A 184 0.10 1.83 -6.98
C THR A 184 -0.89 1.13 -7.89
N SER A 185 -1.17 -0.14 -7.64
CA SER A 185 -2.04 -0.93 -8.52
C SER A 185 -2.95 -1.87 -7.74
N VAL A 186 -4.07 -2.22 -8.36
CA VAL A 186 -5.05 -3.16 -7.85
C VAL A 186 -5.02 -4.41 -8.71
N LEU A 187 -4.81 -5.57 -8.06
CA LEU A 187 -4.91 -6.88 -8.69
C LEU A 187 -6.30 -7.47 -8.43
N SER A 188 -6.88 -8.04 -9.47
CA SER A 188 -8.14 -8.80 -9.39
C SER A 188 -8.06 -10.03 -10.27
N LEU A 189 -8.83 -11.06 -9.93
CA LEU A 189 -8.99 -12.25 -10.77
C LEU A 189 -10.29 -12.12 -11.55
N ALA A 190 -10.21 -12.27 -12.87
CA ALA A 190 -11.40 -12.42 -13.70
C ALA A 190 -11.98 -13.83 -13.58
N ALA A 191 -13.23 -13.98 -14.01
CA ALA A 191 -13.95 -15.27 -13.97
C ALA A 191 -13.28 -16.37 -14.82
N ASP A 192 -12.53 -15.98 -15.85
CA ASP A 192 -11.73 -16.86 -16.71
C ASP A 192 -10.39 -17.29 -16.07
N GLY A 193 -10.10 -16.81 -14.85
CA GLY A 193 -8.86 -17.08 -14.12
C GLY A 193 -7.69 -16.19 -14.53
N THR A 194 -7.88 -15.18 -15.38
CA THR A 194 -6.86 -14.19 -15.75
C THR A 194 -6.62 -13.20 -14.60
N LEU A 195 -5.35 -12.88 -14.33
CA LEU A 195 -5.00 -11.82 -13.38
C LEU A 195 -5.05 -10.46 -14.09
N HIS A 196 -5.90 -9.57 -13.61
CA HIS A 196 -5.98 -8.19 -14.06
C HIS A 196 -5.23 -7.28 -13.08
N ARG A 197 -4.41 -6.38 -13.62
CA ARG A 197 -3.71 -5.32 -12.89
C ARG A 197 -4.14 -3.97 -13.43
N GLU A 198 -4.85 -3.22 -12.60
CA GLU A 198 -5.24 -1.83 -12.84
C GLU A 198 -4.32 -0.90 -12.07
N PHE A 199 -3.91 0.21 -12.65
CA PHE A 199 -2.99 1.16 -12.03
C PHE A 199 -3.75 2.41 -11.61
N LEU A 200 -3.45 2.91 -10.40
CA LEU A 200 -4.05 4.14 -9.88
C LEU A 200 -3.34 5.41 -10.37
N GLY A 201 -2.19 5.27 -11.04
CA GLY A 201 -1.54 6.36 -11.75
C GLY A 201 -2.02 6.42 -13.19
N ASP A 202 -2.44 7.59 -13.64
CA ASP A 202 -3.09 7.81 -14.95
C ASP A 202 -2.16 7.59 -16.15
N ASP A 203 -0.85 7.46 -15.93
CA ASP A 203 0.15 7.22 -16.96
C ASP A 203 0.30 5.74 -17.36
N LYS A 204 -0.48 4.84 -16.75
CA LYS A 204 -0.34 3.39 -16.95
C LYS A 204 -1.65 2.75 -17.43
N GLN A 205 -1.54 1.99 -18.52
CA GLN A 205 -2.64 1.17 -19.04
C GLN A 205 -2.85 -0.11 -18.19
N PRO A 206 -4.10 -0.57 -18.02
CA PRO A 206 -4.40 -1.87 -17.40
C PRO A 206 -3.73 -3.04 -18.13
N ARG A 207 -3.44 -4.12 -17.39
CA ARG A 207 -2.75 -5.31 -17.93
C ARG A 207 -3.44 -6.60 -17.49
N GLY A 208 -3.57 -7.53 -18.43
CA GLY A 208 -3.96 -8.93 -18.17
C GLY A 208 -2.74 -9.85 -18.19
N TYR A 209 -2.75 -10.85 -17.31
CA TYR A 209 -1.72 -11.89 -17.22
C TYR A 209 -2.35 -13.27 -17.11
N SER A 210 -1.78 -14.23 -17.85
CA SER A 210 -2.17 -15.63 -17.74
C SER A 210 -1.31 -16.34 -16.72
N ARG A 211 -1.89 -17.29 -15.99
CA ARG A 211 -1.15 -18.12 -15.04
C ARG A 211 -0.11 -18.96 -15.79
N VAL A 212 1.10 -19.02 -15.25
CA VAL A 212 2.13 -19.96 -15.72
C VAL A 212 1.79 -21.33 -15.15
N LYS A 213 1.66 -22.32 -16.03
CA LYS A 213 1.46 -23.72 -15.66
C LYS A 213 2.75 -24.33 -15.12
#